data_AF-A0A4Q3AJM8-F1
#
_entry.id   AF-A0A4Q3AJM8-F1
#
_cell.length_a   1.000
_cell.length_b   1.000
_cell.length_c   1.000
_cell.angle_alpha   90.00
_cell.angle_beta   90.00
_cell.angle_gamma   90.00
#
_symmetry.space_group_name_H-M   'P 1'
#
loop_
_entity.id
_entity.type
_entity.pdbx_description
1 polymer ?
#
loop_
_entity_poly.entity_id
_entity_poly.type
_entity_poly.pdbx_seq_one_letter_code
_entity_poly.pdbx_strand_id
1 'polypeptide(L)'
;RCADELVVMIAGEAVLVDDAGEHVMRPGDVATFPKGDGNGHVLQNRSDADCVFVAIGCAAASDCHYPDIDMHLANGGGFTRKDGSGF
;
A
#
# COMPACT_ATOMS: atom_id res chain seq x y z
N ARG A 1 -6.79 10.95 -13.91
CA ARG A 1 -7.04 9.49 -13.85
C ARG A 1 -5.70 8.82 -13.66
N CYS A 2 -5.37 8.36 -12.46
CA CYS A 2 -4.14 7.64 -12.14
C CYS A 2 -4.27 7.10 -10.69
N ALA A 3 -3.59 6.02 -10.26
CA ALA A 3 -2.62 5.17 -10.97
C ALA A 3 -2.55 3.78 -10.37
N ASP A 4 -2.15 2.82 -11.20
CA ASP A 4 -1.48 1.62 -10.73
C ASP A 4 -0.26 2.00 -9.87
N GLU A 5 0.08 1.15 -8.91
CA GLU A 5 1.29 1.28 -8.10
C GLU A 5 2.25 0.13 -8.39
N LEU A 6 3.55 0.40 -8.34
CA LEU A 6 4.62 -0.57 -8.54
C LEU A 6 5.64 -0.39 -7.42
N VAL A 7 6.05 -1.49 -6.79
CA VAL A 7 7.13 -1.52 -5.81
C VAL A 7 8.26 -2.41 -6.33
N VAL A 8 9.48 -1.89 -6.28
CA VAL A 8 10.72 -2.63 -6.61
C VAL A 8 11.64 -2.63 -5.40
N MET A 9 11.99 -3.81 -4.92
CA MET A 9 12.92 -3.97 -3.80
C MET A 9 14.37 -3.74 -4.24
N ILE A 10 15.09 -2.89 -3.50
CA ILE A 10 16.48 -2.51 -3.78
C ILE A 10 17.46 -3.17 -2.81
N ALA A 11 17.13 -3.19 -1.52
CA ALA A 11 17.97 -3.78 -0.47
C ALA A 11 17.12 -4.25 0.72
N GLY A 12 17.63 -5.21 1.50
CA GLY A 12 16.95 -5.74 2.68
C GLY A 12 15.81 -6.72 2.33
N GLU A 13 14.98 -7.01 3.32
CA GLU A 13 13.82 -7.91 3.21
C GLU A 13 12.57 -7.22 3.78
N ALA A 14 11.42 -7.40 3.11
CA ALA A 14 10.12 -6.98 3.60
C ALA A 14 9.11 -8.12 3.47
N VAL A 15 8.05 -8.06 4.27
CA VAL A 15 6.85 -8.90 4.09
C VAL A 15 5.77 -8.03 3.48
N LEU A 16 5.39 -8.32 2.23
CA LEU A 16 4.17 -7.80 1.63
C LEU A 16 2.99 -8.58 2.21
N VAL A 17 2.06 -7.86 2.84
CA VAL A 17 0.80 -8.42 3.34
C VAL A 17 -0.33 -7.89 2.49
N ASP A 18 -1.13 -8.80 1.95
CA ASP A 18 -2.30 -8.52 1.13
C ASP A 18 -3.41 -9.57 1.36
N ASP A 19 -4.50 -9.52 0.60
CA ASP A 19 -5.62 -10.47 0.74
C ASP A 19 -5.23 -11.93 0.44
N ALA A 20 -4.12 -12.15 -0.28
CA ALA A 20 -3.57 -13.47 -0.56
C ALA A 20 -2.61 -13.97 0.54
N GLY A 21 -2.33 -13.15 1.55
CA GLY A 21 -1.54 -13.50 2.73
C GLY A 21 -0.20 -12.77 2.78
N GLU A 22 0.83 -13.47 3.23
CA GLU A 22 2.16 -12.91 3.43
C GLU A 22 3.14 -13.39 2.36
N HIS A 23 3.82 -12.44 1.72
CA HIS A 23 4.81 -12.68 0.67
C HIS A 23 6.14 -12.05 1.06
N VAL A 24 7.19 -12.85 1.19
CA VAL A 24 8.54 -12.33 1.46
C VAL A 24 9.12 -11.72 0.20
N MET A 25 9.53 -10.46 0.27
CA MET A 25 10.15 -9.70 -0.80
C MET A 25 11.62 -9.40 -0.50
N ARG A 26 12.48 -9.61 -1.50
CA ARG A 26 13.95 -9.49 -1.47
C ARG A 26 14.46 -8.60 -2.61
N PRO A 27 15.74 -8.19 -2.62
CA PRO A 27 16.26 -7.31 -3.66
C PRO A 27 16.06 -7.91 -5.06
N GLY A 28 15.46 -7.11 -5.96
CA GLY A 28 15.06 -7.54 -7.30
C GLY A 28 13.60 -7.98 -7.43
N ASP A 29 12.90 -8.25 -6.33
CA ASP A 29 11.47 -8.58 -6.37
C ASP A 29 10.63 -7.35 -6.73
N VAL A 30 9.52 -7.60 -7.42
CA VAL A 30 8.62 -6.60 -7.95
C VAL A 30 7.18 -6.95 -7.59
N ALA A 31 6.45 -5.99 -7.00
CA ALA A 31 5.01 -6.10 -6.77
C ALA A 31 4.28 -5.01 -7.56
N THR A 32 3.13 -5.38 -8.12
CA THR A 32 2.27 -4.48 -8.90
C THR A 32 0.88 -4.45 -8.32
N PHE A 33 0.30 -3.27 -8.18
CA PHE A 33 -1.02 -3.05 -7.61
C PHE A 33 -1.88 -2.30 -8.64
N PRO A 34 -2.62 -3.05 -9.48
CA PRO A 34 -3.48 -2.45 -10.49
C PRO A 34 -4.56 -1.58 -9.87
N LYS A 35 -4.88 -0.47 -10.52
CA LYS A 35 -5.93 0.42 -10.04
C LYS A 35 -7.28 -0.31 -9.97
N GLY A 36 -7.91 -0.24 -8.80
CA GLY A 36 -9.28 -0.74 -8.60
C GLY A 36 -9.37 -2.25 -8.38
N ASP A 37 -8.24 -2.93 -8.17
CA ASP A 37 -8.19 -4.34 -7.80
C ASP A 37 -8.85 -4.60 -6.44
N GLY A 38 -8.84 -3.61 -5.54
CA GLY A 38 -9.50 -3.68 -4.23
C GLY A 38 -8.75 -4.50 -3.19
N ASN A 39 -7.69 -5.22 -3.59
CA ASN A 39 -6.73 -5.87 -2.70
C ASN A 39 -5.87 -4.82 -1.99
N GLY A 40 -6.04 -4.68 -0.68
CA GLY A 40 -5.22 -3.77 0.12
C GLY A 40 -3.85 -4.36 0.41
N HIS A 41 -2.80 -3.54 0.36
CA HIS A 41 -1.42 -4.00 0.56
C HIS A 41 -0.65 -3.15 1.56
N VAL A 42 0.27 -3.79 2.28
CA VAL A 42 1.25 -3.12 3.15
C VAL A 42 2.58 -3.86 3.12
N LEU A 43 3.70 -3.13 3.03
CA LEU A 43 5.03 -3.68 3.26
C LEU A 43 5.43 -3.51 4.73
N GLN A 44 5.83 -4.60 5.36
CA GLN A 44 6.32 -4.63 6.74
C GLN A 44 7.79 -5.03 6.75
N ASN A 45 8.67 -4.17 7.27
CA ASN A 45 10.02 -4.60 7.64
C ASN A 45 9.95 -5.27 9.02
N ARG A 46 10.10 -6.59 9.06
CA ARG A 46 10.12 -7.40 10.30
C ARG A 46 11.53 -7.80 10.72
N SER A 47 12.55 -7.29 10.03
CA SER A 47 13.97 -7.54 10.32
C SER A 47 14.56 -6.45 11.22
N ASP A 48 15.81 -6.65 11.64
CA ASP A 48 16.63 -5.68 12.38
C ASP A 48 17.53 -4.84 11.46
N ALA A 49 17.40 -5.00 10.14
CA ALA A 49 18.16 -4.27 9.13
C ALA A 49 17.28 -3.35 8.29
N ASP A 50 17.89 -2.37 7.63
CA ASP A 50 17.18 -1.47 6.73
C ASP A 50 16.61 -2.21 5.50
N CYS A 51 15.40 -1.82 5.12
CA CYS A 51 14.73 -2.25 3.91
C CYS A 51 14.54 -1.05 2.98
N VAL A 52 15.03 -1.15 1.74
CA VAL A 52 15.02 -0.07 0.75
C VAL A 52 14.26 -0.54 -0.48
N PHE A 53 13.29 0.26 -0.91
CA PHE A 53 12.50 0.00 -2.12
C PHE A 53 12.21 1.32 -2.86
N VAL A 54 11.84 1.18 -4.13
CA VAL A 54 11.29 2.28 -4.93
C VAL A 54 9.81 2.01 -5.14
N ALA A 55 8.95 2.92 -4.68
CA ALA A 55 7.53 2.93 -4.99
C ALA A 55 7.25 3.94 -6.11
N ILE A 56 6.58 3.47 -7.16
CA ILE A 56 6.20 4.26 -8.32
C ILE A 56 4.68 4.26 -8.36
N GLY A 57 4.12 5.46 -8.24
CA GLY A 57 2.70 5.72 -8.37
C GLY A 57 2.49 7.16 -8.78
N CYS A 58 1.25 7.52 -9.13
CA CYS A 58 0.89 8.92 -9.35
C CYS A 58 0.32 9.51 -8.07
N ALA A 59 0.50 10.82 -7.88
CA ALA A 59 -0.18 11.54 -6.81
C ALA A 59 -1.70 11.33 -6.93
N ALA A 60 -2.28 10.64 -5.95
CA ALA A 60 -3.68 10.31 -5.94
C ALA A 60 -4.51 11.58 -5.68
N ALA A 61 -5.26 12.01 -6.70
CA ALA A 61 -6.50 12.75 -6.51
C ALA A 61 -7.67 11.75 -6.54
N SER A 62 -7.63 10.77 -5.64
CA SER A 62 -8.65 9.72 -5.51
C SER A 62 -8.81 9.29 -4.07
N ASP A 63 -9.91 8.62 -3.78
CA ASP A 63 -10.17 8.01 -2.49
C ASP A 63 -9.13 6.92 -2.17
N CYS A 64 -8.77 6.77 -0.90
CA CYS A 64 -8.01 5.63 -0.39
C CYS A 64 -8.80 4.90 0.71
N HIS A 65 -8.82 3.57 0.61
CA HIS A 65 -9.52 2.69 1.55
C HIS A 65 -8.50 1.95 2.43
N TYR A 66 -8.79 1.87 3.73
CA TYR A 66 -7.99 1.11 4.68
C TYR A 66 -8.83 -0.08 5.15
N PRO A 67 -8.56 -1.31 4.70
CA PRO A 67 -9.41 -2.46 5.01
C PRO A 67 -9.41 -2.80 6.50
N ASP A 68 -8.23 -2.76 7.14
CA ASP A 68 -8.01 -3.30 8.49
C ASP A 68 -8.48 -2.41 9.64
N ILE A 69 -8.75 -1.13 9.36
CA ILE A 69 -9.21 -0.15 10.36
C ILE A 69 -10.44 0.58 9.84
N ASP A 70 -11.24 1.19 10.72
CA ASP A 70 -12.38 2.02 10.32
C ASP A 70 -11.91 3.37 9.76
N MET A 71 -11.14 3.34 8.66
CA MET A 71 -10.57 4.52 8.03
C MET A 71 -10.82 4.59 6.53
N HIS A 72 -11.12 5.80 6.08
CA HIS A 72 -11.25 6.20 4.71
C HIS A 72 -10.59 7.57 4.52
N LEU A 73 -9.86 7.75 3.43
CA LEU A 73 -9.35 9.05 3.01
C LEU A 73 -10.12 9.47 1.75
N ALA A 74 -11.01 10.45 1.92
CA ALA A 74 -11.75 10.99 0.79
C ALA A 74 -10.85 11.84 -0.11
N ASN A 75 -11.10 11.80 -1.42
CA ASN A 75 -10.38 12.59 -2.41
C ASN A 75 -10.44 14.09 -2.10
N GLY A 76 -9.27 14.71 -1.87
CA GLY A 76 -9.16 16.13 -1.51
C GLY A 76 -9.70 16.48 -0.12
N GLY A 77 -10.06 15.47 0.69
CA GLY A 77 -10.54 15.59 2.06
C GLY A 77 -9.52 15.14 3.09
N GLY A 78 -9.97 15.02 4.34
CA GLY A 78 -9.21 14.42 5.44
C GLY A 78 -9.63 12.97 5.71
N PHE A 79 -9.02 12.38 6.74
CA PHE A 79 -9.39 11.05 7.22
C PHE A 79 -10.78 11.07 7.89
N THR A 80 -11.63 10.12 7.52
CA THR A 80 -12.96 9.87 8.12
C THR A 80 -13.11 8.41 8.47
N ARG A 81 -14.09 8.07 9.30
CA ARG A 81 -14.58 6.70 9.42
C ARG A 81 -15.26 6.25 8.13
N LYS A 82 -15.49 4.94 7.97
CA LYS A 82 -16.09 4.37 6.75
C LYS A 82 -17.56 4.79 6.57
N ASP A 83 -18.25 5.20 7.63
CA ASP A 83 -19.60 5.76 7.57
C ASP A 83 -19.65 7.27 7.26
N GLY A 84 -18.47 7.92 7.10
CA GLY A 84 -18.34 9.34 6.83
C GLY A 84 -18.35 10.23 8.08
N SER A 85 -18.47 9.67 9.29
CA SER A 85 -18.28 10.42 10.53
C SER A 85 -16.80 10.79 10.76
N GLY A 86 -16.56 11.78 11.61
CA GLY A 86 -15.21 12.21 11.96
C GLY A 86 -14.41 11.10 12.65
N PHE A 87 -13.08 11.13 12.49
CA PHE A 87 -12.18 10.17 13.13
C PHE A 87 -12.23 10.24 14.66
#